data_AF-A0A2G9TK09-F1
#
_entry.id   AF-A0A2G9TK09-F1
#
_cell.length_a   1.000
_cell.length_b   1.000
_cell.length_c   1.000
_cell.angle_alpha   90.00
_cell.angle_beta   90.00
_cell.angle_gamma   90.00
#
_symmetry.space_group_name_H-M   'P 1'
#
loop_
_entity.id
_entity.type
_entity.pdbx_description
1 polymer ?
#
loop_
_entity_poly.entity_id
_entity_poly.type
_entity_poly.pdbx_seq_one_letter_code
_entity_poly.pdbx_strand_id
1 'polypeptide(L)' 'MEHDEKTFIRLIDVGHGKTLKIHQELNADVGGVVWDSALVAAHYFIKNPKKYRDKKVAF' A
#
# COMPACT_ATOMS: atom_id res chain seq x y z
N MET A 1 14.14 9.18 -24.14
CA MET A 1 12.76 8.66 -24.22
C MET A 1 12.29 8.53 -22.81
N GLU A 2 11.36 9.39 -22.42
CA GLU A 2 10.66 9.28 -21.14
C GLU A 2 9.79 8.02 -21.25
N HIS A 3 10.19 6.95 -20.55
CA HIS A 3 9.31 5.80 -20.38
C HIS A 3 8.15 6.34 -19.52
N ASP A 4 7.02 6.63 -20.15
CA ASP A 4 5.76 6.83 -19.45
C ASP A 4 5.44 5.49 -18.77
N GLU A 5 5.96 5.31 -17.55
CA GLU A 5 5.61 4.18 -16.69
C GLU A 5 4.11 4.29 -16.43
N LYS A 6 3.33 3.51 -17.21
CA LYS A 6 1.89 3.45 -17.06
C LYS A 6 1.62 2.87 -15.68
N THR A 7 1.27 3.74 -14.74
CA THR A 7 0.87 3.37 -13.40
C THR A 7 -0.60 3.68 -13.19
N PHE A 8 -1.23 2.95 -12.28
CA PHE A 8 -2.55 3.30 -11.75
C PHE A 8 -2.48 3.36 -10.23
N ILE A 9 -3.27 4.26 -9.64
CA ILE A 9 -3.18 4.59 -8.22
C ILE A 9 -4.21 3.79 -7.43
N ARG A 10 -3.74 3.04 -6.42
CA ARG A 10 -4.59 2.53 -5.34
C ARG A 10 -4.56 3.53 -4.18
N LEU A 11 -5.74 4.02 -3.81
CA LEU A 11 -5.92 4.83 -2.62
C LEU A 11 -6.30 3.93 -1.43
N ILE A 12 -5.65 4.16 -0.29
CA ILE A 12 -5.98 3.52 0.99
C ILE A 12 -6.17 4.62 2.04
N ASP A 13 -7.34 4.69 2.65
CA ASP A 13 -7.60 5.56 3.80
C ASP A 13 -6.86 5.02 5.04
N VAL A 14 -5.99 5.83 5.64
CA VAL A 14 -5.23 5.47 6.85
C VAL A 14 -5.75 6.19 8.10
N GLY A 15 -6.92 6.81 8.01
CA GLY A 15 -7.59 7.54 9.08
C GLY A 15 -7.14 9.00 9.19
N HIS A 16 -7.91 9.79 9.96
CA HIS A 16 -7.64 11.21 10.21
C HIS A 16 -7.50 12.06 8.94
N GLY A 17 -8.28 11.74 7.90
CA GLY A 17 -8.25 12.43 6.61
C GLY A 17 -6.96 12.20 5.81
N LYS A 18 -6.14 11.21 6.18
CA LYS A 18 -4.90 10.86 5.47
C LYS A 18 -5.16 9.71 4.51
N THR A 19 -4.61 9.81 3.31
CA THR A 19 -4.71 8.77 2.28
C THR A 19 -3.32 8.37 1.83
N LEU A 20 -3.05 7.07 1.85
CA LEU A 20 -1.88 6.49 1.20
C LEU A 20 -2.19 6.31 -0.29
N LYS A 21 -1.26 6.74 -1.15
CA LYS A 21 -1.33 6.55 -2.60
C LYS A 21 -0.26 5.54 -3.00
N ILE A 22 -0.68 4.39 -3.51
CA ILE A 22 0.23 3.34 -4.00
C ILE A 22 0.17 3.33 -5.52
N HIS A 23 1.31 3.58 -6.17
CA HIS A 23 1.45 3.44 -7.60
C HIS A 23 1.64 1.96 -7.94
N GLN A 24 0.80 1.45 -8.83
CA GLN A 24 0.87 0.07 -9.31
C GLN A 24 1.34 0.09 -10.76
N GLU A 25 2.53 -0.45 -10.98
CA GLU A 25 3.18 -0.47 -12.29
C GLU A 25 2.58 -1.55 -13.18
N LEU A 26 2.17 -1.18 -14.39
CA LEU A 26 1.57 -2.12 -15.34
C LEU A 26 2.58 -3.14 -15.91
N ASN A 27 3.86 -2.79 -16.02
CA ASN A 27 4.89 -3.68 -16.57
C ASN A 27 5.37 -4.73 -15.57
N ALA A 28 5.03 -4.57 -14.29
CA ALA A 28 5.37 -5.51 -13.24
C ALA A 28 4.34 -6.65 -13.09
N ASP A 29 3.36 -6.75 -14.01
CA ASP A 29 2.26 -7.71 -14.01
C ASP A 29 1.64 -7.88 -12.60
N VAL A 30 1.61 -9.12 -12.10
CA VAL A 30 1.11 -9.52 -10.79
C VAL A 30 1.96 -9.00 -9.62
N GLY A 31 3.22 -8.63 -9.86
CA GLY A 31 4.13 -8.11 -8.85
C GLY A 31 3.92 -6.64 -8.55
N GLY A 32 3.32 -5.88 -9.48
CA GLY A 32 3.07 -4.44 -9.34
C GLY A 32 1.75 -4.09 -8.65
N VAL A 33 0.87 -5.06 -8.39
CA VAL A 33 -0.50 -4.80 -7.91
C VAL A 33 -0.66 -4.98 -6.40
N VAL A 34 -1.55 -4.17 -5.82
CA VAL A 34 -2.01 -4.33 -4.44
C VAL A 34 -3.08 -5.41 -4.42
N TRP A 35 -2.69 -6.60 -3.95
CA TRP A 35 -3.59 -7.72 -3.72
C TRP A 35 -4.54 -7.48 -2.55
N ASP A 36 -5.70 -8.13 -2.57
CA ASP A 36 -6.72 -7.93 -1.53
C ASP A 36 -6.24 -8.31 -0.13
N SER A 37 -5.37 -9.32 -0.01
CA SER A 37 -4.74 -9.70 1.27
C SER A 37 -3.94 -8.54 1.88
N ALA A 38 -3.28 -7.72 1.06
CA ALA A 38 -2.55 -6.54 1.51
C ALA A 38 -3.51 -5.47 2.08
N LEU A 39 -4.70 -5.32 1.49
CA LEU A 39 -5.73 -4.39 1.99
C LEU A 39 -6.28 -4.85 3.33
N VAL A 40 -6.57 -6.14 3.48
CA VAL A 40 -7.07 -6.74 4.72
C VAL A 40 -6.01 -6.57 5.83
N ALA A 41 -4.75 -6.84 5.52
CA ALA A 41 -3.64 -6.65 6.45
C ALA A 41 -3.47 -5.17 6.83
N ALA A 42 -3.48 -4.26 5.86
CA ALA A 42 -3.41 -2.82 6.11
C ALA A 42 -4.53 -2.35 7.04
N HIS A 43 -5.77 -2.76 6.78
CA HIS A 43 -6.92 -2.45 7.64
C HIS A 43 -6.71 -2.93 9.08
N TYR A 44 -6.17 -4.13 9.26
CA TYR A 44 -5.87 -4.67 10.58
C TYR A 44 -4.78 -3.85 11.30
N PHE A 45 -3.70 -3.47 10.61
CA PHE A 45 -2.63 -2.65 11.18
C PHE A 45 -3.11 -1.23 11.54
N ILE A 46 -3.87 -0.58 10.64
CA ILE A 46 -4.45 0.75 10.82
C ILE A 46 -5.39 0.77 12.04
N LYS A 47 -6.19 -0.28 12.24
CA LYS A 47 -7.06 -0.41 13.42
C LYS A 47 -6.31 -0.64 14.74
N ASN A 48 -5.08 -1.15 14.70
CA ASN A 48 -4.33 -1.56 15.89
C ASN A 48 -2.97 -0.83 16.02
N PRO A 49 -2.89 0.50 15.87
CA PRO A 49 -1.61 1.20 15.67
C PRO A 49 -0.70 1.14 16.90
N LYS A 50 -1.27 1.01 18.10
CA LYS A 50 -0.50 0.92 19.36
C LYS A 50 0.24 -0.42 19.49
N LYS A 51 -0.28 -1.51 18.90
CA LYS A 51 0.32 -2.86 18.99
C LYS A 51 1.68 -2.95 18.28
N TYR A 52 1.87 -2.10 17.27
CA TYR A 52 3.04 -2.10 16.38
C TYR A 52 3.96 -0.89 16.57
N ARG A 53 3.60 0.03 17.46
CA ARG A 53 4.45 1.16 17.83
C ARG A 53 5.77 0.61 18.39
N ASP A 54 6.89 1.07 17.85
CA ASP A 54 8.25 0.70 18.24
C ASP A 54 8.67 -0.75 17.95
N LYS A 55 7.86 -1.50 17.18
CA LYS A 55 8.25 -2.83 16.71
C LYS A 55 9.11 -2.71 15.45
N LYS A 56 10.24 -3.41 15.43
CA LYS A 56 11.05 -3.58 14.22
C LYS A 56 10.32 -4.52 13.26
N VAL A 57 10.08 -4.05 12.04
CA VAL A 57 9.66 -4.91 10.92
C VAL A 57 10.93 -5.45 10.26
N ALA A 58 11.09 -6.77 10.23
CA ALA A 58 12.21 -7.42 9.56
C ALA A 58 11.75 -7.93 8.19
N PHE A 59 12.63 -7.77 7.19
CA PHE A 59 12.44 -8.20 5.80
C PHE A 59 13.57 -9.16 5.43
#